data_AF-I2H5J3-F1
#
_entry.id   AF-I2H5J3-F1
#
_cell.length_a   1.000
_cell.length_b   1.000
_cell.length_c   1.000
_cell.angle_alpha   90.00
_cell.angle_beta   90.00
_cell.angle_gamma   90.00
#
_symmetry.space_group_name_H-M   'P 1'
#
loop_
_entity.id
_entity.type
_entity.pdbx_description
1 polymer ?
#
loop_
_entity_poly.entity_id
_entity_poly.type
_entity_poly.pdbx_seq_one_letter_code
_entity_poly.pdbx_strand_id
1 'polypeptide(L)'
;MDSQNINYLVNFLESSSTIPDDVDTTIINNIIYYTPRLRSLEQLRRFCNAIFNSSIWGLYDQDLVMYQLGEGIISWKLQISEPVISLYNFFKIWDEIFFNCNKWSLSKIAFCSGILSTKEMFIQLQGNQYLDSTGKVIKFYETWKFNTLLPVWNSMLSKVVAEPNLKADILVFLLAMINTNEDISKLHHLPWDLISKSIINQFEYYIFPYNNRINIQLAKCIEKNINILVRMIQISFKFTSISTCDIIEHKIETFSNDFYNQEVETTIGTGRSKKYDLDRNYFNILLIVILTLKGLIQKRISSSASLNNLSFRIINILSNLNFIAYDIGSFETYDYVFDFACYEITRIDNGLSQHIVRDKYWLFMKILSNQCNLTKIKNTKNISKLELSRIKFFINFLKKTIFNCGVSNLINRFVETDIFHKLANIYLSFKELGIADTSHELMILILTISPLDFKIYEKFLVQYVSTIIAQLMGNELSSLQYLEISRKLSSDYKFQTKLSEERSNLISYTILNEIKKIHLLEESALHKKNTNGSDTPLSSMFALFDSLIYSLQLSRINSFLHWIPIIEELYSDGLFALHREETLRLLGSRIIDSRQEYALKWWYDKNTSLQKQLQ
;
A
#
# COMPACT_ATOMS: atom_id res chain seq x y z
N MET A 1 17.92 45.01 -28.60
CA MET A 1 18.53 43.88 -27.87
C MET A 1 19.96 43.79 -28.34
N ASP A 2 20.92 43.78 -27.42
CA ASP A 2 22.33 43.93 -27.76
C ASP A 2 22.83 42.69 -28.49
N SER A 3 22.97 42.82 -29.81
CA SER A 3 23.58 41.83 -30.71
C SER A 3 24.94 41.36 -30.19
N GLN A 4 25.63 42.20 -29.41
CA GLN A 4 26.89 41.89 -28.74
C GLN A 4 26.77 40.72 -27.74
N ASN A 5 25.70 40.65 -26.93
CA ASN A 5 25.53 39.56 -25.95
C ASN A 5 25.23 38.22 -26.63
N ILE A 6 24.45 38.25 -27.71
CA ILE A 6 24.13 37.05 -28.50
C ILE A 6 25.40 36.57 -29.23
N ASN A 7 26.16 37.48 -29.84
CA ASN A 7 27.43 37.13 -30.49
C ASN A 7 28.45 36.59 -29.49
N TYR A 8 28.50 37.13 -28.27
CA TYR A 8 29.34 36.58 -27.20
C TYR A 8 28.94 35.15 -26.84
N LEU A 9 27.64 34.86 -26.67
CA LEU A 9 27.15 33.51 -26.40
C LEU A 9 27.40 32.54 -27.56
N VAL A 10 27.23 32.99 -28.82
CA VAL A 10 27.56 32.20 -30.01
C VAL A 10 29.04 31.85 -30.00
N ASN A 11 29.92 32.84 -29.84
CA ASN A 11 31.37 32.61 -29.82
C ASN A 11 31.78 31.70 -28.64
N PHE A 12 31.12 31.83 -27.49
CA PHE A 12 31.33 30.94 -26.36
C PHE A 12 30.94 29.50 -26.68
N LEU A 13 29.75 29.27 -27.25
CA LEU A 13 29.26 27.93 -27.64
C LEU A 13 30.10 27.31 -28.76
N GLU A 14 30.67 28.13 -29.65
CA GLU A 14 31.58 27.71 -30.72
C GLU A 14 33.01 27.46 -30.20
N SER A 15 33.39 28.05 -29.05
CA SER A 15 34.72 27.88 -28.46
C SER A 15 34.85 26.57 -27.70
N SER A 16 35.97 25.87 -27.90
CA SER A 16 36.27 24.55 -27.31
C SER A 16 36.92 24.61 -25.92
N SER A 17 36.82 25.74 -25.21
CA SER A 17 37.52 25.93 -23.92
C SER A 17 36.77 25.31 -22.74
N THR A 18 37.53 24.80 -21.77
CA THR A 18 37.06 24.22 -20.50
C THR A 18 36.14 25.20 -19.77
N ILE A 19 34.95 24.71 -19.46
CA ILE A 19 33.95 25.44 -18.70
C ILE A 19 34.32 25.36 -17.21
N PRO A 20 34.36 26.48 -16.47
CA PRO A 20 34.43 26.46 -15.01
C PRO A 20 33.22 25.72 -14.43
N ASP A 21 33.43 24.91 -13.38
CA ASP A 21 32.43 24.03 -12.76
C ASP A 21 31.10 24.74 -12.34
N ASP A 22 31.09 26.08 -12.27
CA ASP A 22 29.98 26.93 -11.84
C ASP A 22 29.12 27.53 -12.99
N VAL A 23 29.37 27.17 -14.24
CA VAL A 23 28.69 27.79 -15.40
C VAL A 23 27.28 27.25 -15.69
N ASP A 24 26.85 26.17 -15.04
CA ASP A 24 25.75 25.35 -15.57
C ASP A 24 24.38 26.07 -15.64
N THR A 25 23.85 26.67 -14.58
CA THR A 25 22.44 27.14 -14.61
C THR A 25 22.24 28.49 -15.31
N THR A 26 23.17 29.42 -15.14
CA THR A 26 23.04 30.79 -15.66
C THR A 26 23.13 30.83 -17.18
N ILE A 27 24.03 30.04 -17.78
CA ILE A 27 24.13 29.94 -19.24
C ILE A 27 22.90 29.25 -19.82
N ILE A 28 22.44 28.14 -19.23
CA ILE A 28 21.21 27.46 -19.65
C ILE A 28 20.02 28.44 -19.64
N ASN A 29 19.84 29.17 -18.53
CA ASN A 29 18.76 30.14 -18.38
C ASN A 29 18.86 31.27 -19.42
N ASN A 30 20.07 31.77 -19.69
CA ASN A 30 20.29 32.77 -20.73
C ASN A 30 19.95 32.22 -22.13
N ILE A 31 20.38 31.00 -22.47
CA ILE A 31 20.07 30.38 -23.76
C ILE A 31 18.56 30.22 -23.92
N ILE A 32 17.87 29.68 -22.91
CA ILE A 32 16.41 29.51 -22.90
C ILE A 32 15.70 30.86 -23.03
N TYR A 33 16.19 31.89 -22.34
CA TYR A 33 15.60 33.22 -22.34
C TYR A 33 15.77 33.94 -23.69
N TYR A 34 16.98 33.88 -24.27
CA TYR A 34 17.32 34.66 -25.47
C TYR A 34 16.84 34.00 -26.77
N THR A 35 16.96 32.67 -26.91
CA THR A 35 16.62 31.97 -28.16
C THR A 35 15.23 32.32 -28.72
N PRO A 36 14.14 32.24 -27.95
CA PRO A 36 12.80 32.49 -28.48
C PRO A 36 12.51 33.97 -28.78
N ARG A 37 13.34 34.89 -28.25
CA ARG A 37 13.20 36.36 -28.36
C ARG A 37 14.02 36.98 -29.50
N LEU A 38 14.86 36.20 -30.18
CA LEU A 38 15.64 36.69 -31.31
C LEU A 38 14.71 37.22 -32.40
N ARG A 39 15.09 38.37 -32.98
CA ARG A 39 14.29 39.08 -33.99
C ARG A 39 14.75 38.81 -35.42
N SER A 40 16.03 38.46 -35.63
CA SER A 40 16.60 38.14 -36.94
C SER A 40 16.61 36.62 -37.17
N LEU A 41 16.09 36.20 -38.33
CA LEU A 41 16.12 34.79 -38.76
C LEU A 41 17.54 34.27 -38.92
N GLU A 42 18.46 35.10 -39.41
CA GLU A 42 19.86 34.72 -39.62
C GLU A 42 20.59 34.55 -38.28
N GLN A 43 20.39 35.48 -37.34
CA GLN A 43 20.95 35.37 -35.99
C GLN A 43 20.37 34.16 -35.25
N LEU A 44 19.07 33.91 -35.37
CA LEU A 44 18.42 32.73 -34.79
C LEU A 44 19.01 31.44 -35.37
N ARG A 45 19.15 31.35 -36.69
CA ARG A 45 19.76 30.19 -37.36
C ARG A 45 21.19 29.95 -36.87
N ARG A 46 22.03 30.99 -36.80
CA ARG A 46 23.40 30.87 -36.31
C ARG A 46 23.43 30.43 -34.84
N PHE A 47 22.58 31.01 -33.99
CA PHE A 47 22.52 30.68 -32.57
C PHE A 47 22.02 29.26 -32.31
N CYS A 48 20.92 28.84 -32.95
CA CYS A 48 20.41 27.47 -32.87
C CYS A 48 21.45 26.45 -33.33
N ASN A 49 22.20 26.76 -34.41
CA ASN A 49 23.26 25.89 -34.90
C ASN A 49 24.42 25.78 -33.90
N ALA A 50 24.84 26.91 -33.30
CA ALA A 50 25.87 26.93 -32.27
C ALA A 50 25.45 26.14 -31.02
N ILE A 51 24.20 26.30 -30.56
CA ILE A 51 23.65 25.51 -29.44
C ILE A 51 23.69 24.02 -29.78
N PHE A 52 23.15 23.61 -30.92
CA PHE A 52 22.99 22.18 -31.22
C PHE A 52 24.32 21.45 -31.51
N ASN A 53 25.30 22.14 -32.10
CA ASN A 53 26.58 21.55 -32.49
C ASN A 53 27.74 21.85 -31.54
N SER A 54 27.50 22.54 -30.43
CA SER A 54 28.56 22.82 -29.45
C SER A 54 29.13 21.52 -28.85
N SER A 55 30.45 21.48 -28.71
CA SER A 55 31.16 20.39 -28.04
C SER A 55 30.99 20.39 -26.52
N ILE A 56 30.54 21.51 -25.96
CA ILE A 56 30.33 21.72 -24.52
C ILE A 56 29.44 20.62 -23.94
N TRP A 57 28.36 20.29 -24.64
CA TRP A 57 27.36 19.32 -24.18
C TRP A 57 27.85 17.87 -24.15
N GLY A 58 28.93 17.58 -24.89
CA GLY A 58 29.55 16.24 -24.93
C GLY A 58 30.50 15.98 -23.76
N LEU A 59 30.80 16.99 -22.95
CA LEU A 59 31.66 16.92 -21.78
C LEU A 59 30.75 16.82 -20.54
N TYR A 60 31.03 15.89 -19.62
CA TYR A 60 30.40 15.79 -18.29
C TYR A 60 28.93 15.33 -18.20
N ASP A 61 28.48 14.38 -19.04
CA ASP A 61 27.18 13.72 -18.89
C ASP A 61 25.97 14.68 -18.79
N GLN A 62 26.02 15.77 -19.58
CA GLN A 62 25.00 16.84 -19.61
C GLN A 62 23.75 16.50 -20.46
N ASP A 63 23.46 15.22 -20.68
CA ASP A 63 22.35 14.80 -21.56
C ASP A 63 20.99 15.29 -21.04
N LEU A 64 20.76 15.18 -19.72
CA LEU A 64 19.52 15.66 -19.09
C LEU A 64 19.42 17.19 -19.08
N VAL A 65 20.54 17.89 -19.04
CA VAL A 65 20.59 19.36 -19.20
C VAL A 65 20.13 19.73 -20.62
N MET A 66 20.61 19.03 -21.64
CA MET A 66 20.19 19.26 -23.02
C MET A 66 18.70 18.99 -23.25
N TYR A 67 18.14 17.97 -22.59
CA TYR A 67 16.70 17.76 -22.55
C TYR A 67 15.95 18.99 -22.00
N GLN A 68 16.35 19.50 -20.82
CA GLN A 68 15.72 20.68 -20.20
C GLN A 68 15.87 21.94 -21.06
N LEU A 69 17.00 22.07 -21.77
CA LEU A 69 17.28 23.21 -22.65
C LEU A 69 16.34 23.18 -23.88
N GLY A 70 16.16 22.01 -24.51
CA GLY A 70 15.21 21.83 -25.61
C GLY A 70 13.75 22.10 -25.19
N GLU A 71 13.33 21.53 -24.07
CA GLU A 71 11.99 21.75 -23.48
C GLU A 71 11.77 23.24 -23.15
N GLY A 72 12.75 23.87 -22.50
CA GLY A 72 12.68 25.25 -22.07
C GLY A 72 12.58 26.24 -23.23
N ILE A 73 13.39 26.09 -24.28
CA ILE A 73 13.36 26.97 -25.46
C ILE A 73 11.98 26.98 -26.10
N ILE A 74 11.37 25.80 -26.30
CA ILE A 74 10.08 25.69 -26.99
C ILE A 74 8.94 26.14 -26.08
N SER A 75 8.95 25.73 -24.80
CA SER A 75 7.94 26.15 -23.83
C SER A 75 7.85 27.68 -23.74
N TRP A 76 9.01 28.35 -23.65
CA TRP A 76 9.08 29.81 -23.70
C TRP A 76 8.59 30.37 -25.03
N LYS A 77 8.98 29.77 -26.17
CA LYS A 77 8.53 30.25 -27.48
C LYS A 77 7.01 30.21 -27.63
N LEU A 78 6.37 29.16 -27.11
CA LEU A 78 4.93 28.94 -27.17
C LEU A 78 4.14 29.91 -26.28
N GLN A 79 4.74 30.40 -25.18
CA GLN A 79 4.09 31.30 -24.22
C GLN A 79 4.29 32.79 -24.53
N ILE A 80 5.12 33.16 -25.51
CA ILE A 80 5.31 34.56 -25.91
C ILE A 80 4.07 35.04 -26.65
N SER A 81 3.43 36.07 -26.11
CA SER A 81 2.17 36.63 -26.63
C SER A 81 2.29 37.23 -28.04
N GLU A 82 3.46 37.76 -28.41
CA GLU A 82 3.70 38.38 -29.73
C GLU A 82 5.12 38.06 -30.26
N PRO A 83 5.31 36.88 -30.87
CA PRO A 83 6.63 36.49 -31.36
C PRO A 83 6.95 37.19 -32.69
N VAL A 84 8.04 37.97 -32.72
CA VAL A 84 8.53 38.66 -33.95
C VAL A 84 8.79 37.67 -35.09
N ILE A 85 9.43 36.54 -34.78
CA ILE A 85 9.58 35.41 -35.70
C ILE A 85 8.40 34.47 -35.47
N SER A 86 7.59 34.24 -36.50
CA SER A 86 6.45 33.33 -36.46
C SER A 86 6.85 31.93 -35.99
N LEU A 87 5.91 31.23 -35.35
CA LEU A 87 6.15 29.89 -34.82
C LEU A 87 6.60 28.92 -35.93
N TYR A 88 5.98 28.98 -37.10
CA TYR A 88 6.36 28.18 -38.27
C TYR A 88 7.83 28.39 -38.66
N ASN A 89 8.28 29.65 -38.80
CA ASN A 89 9.66 29.95 -39.19
C ASN A 89 10.67 29.52 -38.12
N PHE A 90 10.28 29.64 -36.84
CA PHE A 90 11.10 29.19 -35.72
C PHE A 90 11.30 27.66 -35.75
N PHE A 91 10.23 26.90 -35.97
CA PHE A 91 10.30 25.44 -36.10
C PHE A 91 11.06 25.01 -37.36
N LYS A 92 10.88 25.72 -38.47
CA LYS A 92 11.59 25.43 -39.72
C LYS A 92 13.13 25.51 -39.58
N ILE A 93 13.63 26.44 -38.76
CA ILE A 93 15.08 26.52 -38.48
C ILE A 93 15.57 25.26 -37.76
N TRP A 94 14.82 24.76 -36.77
CA TRP A 94 15.16 23.51 -36.08
C TRP A 94 15.06 22.30 -37.01
N ASP A 95 14.06 22.27 -37.89
CA ASP A 95 13.89 21.23 -38.89
C ASP A 95 15.13 21.11 -39.80
N GLU A 96 15.62 22.25 -40.30
CA GLU A 96 16.83 22.30 -41.11
C GLU A 96 18.07 21.84 -40.33
N ILE A 97 18.18 22.15 -39.04
CA ILE A 97 19.30 21.71 -38.18
C ILE A 97 19.25 20.20 -37.96
N PHE A 98 18.08 19.63 -37.69
CA PHE A 98 17.92 18.19 -37.47
C PHE A 98 18.14 17.39 -38.74
N PHE A 99 17.65 17.86 -39.88
CA PHE A 99 17.83 17.20 -41.17
C PHE A 99 19.28 17.19 -41.62
N ASN A 100 20.02 18.28 -41.37
CA ASN A 100 21.44 18.39 -41.71
C ASN A 100 22.38 17.75 -40.67
N CYS A 101 21.85 17.13 -39.61
CA CYS A 101 22.65 16.52 -38.56
C CYS A 101 23.22 15.16 -38.98
N ASN A 102 24.49 15.16 -39.38
CA ASN A 102 25.19 13.93 -39.80
C ASN A 102 25.68 13.06 -38.64
N LYS A 103 25.84 13.64 -37.43
CA LYS A 103 26.37 12.94 -36.25
C LYS A 103 25.49 13.21 -35.04
N TRP A 104 24.69 12.20 -34.69
CA TRP A 104 23.85 12.21 -33.50
C TRP A 104 24.64 11.72 -32.28
N SER A 105 24.56 12.50 -31.19
CA SER A 105 25.03 12.14 -29.84
C SER A 105 23.82 11.97 -28.90
N LEU A 106 24.01 11.38 -27.72
CA LEU A 106 22.94 11.23 -26.73
C LEU A 106 22.36 12.60 -26.33
N SER A 107 23.19 13.61 -26.17
CA SER A 107 22.77 14.97 -25.81
C SER A 107 21.94 15.63 -26.92
N LYS A 108 22.24 15.34 -28.19
CA LYS A 108 21.42 15.80 -29.33
C LYS A 108 20.05 15.12 -29.37
N ILE A 109 20.01 13.81 -29.07
CA ILE A 109 18.74 13.07 -28.90
C ILE A 109 17.96 13.68 -27.74
N ALA A 110 18.62 13.97 -26.62
CA ALA A 110 17.99 14.55 -25.44
C ALA A 110 17.37 15.92 -25.74
N PHE A 111 18.10 16.79 -26.44
CA PHE A 111 17.61 18.08 -26.89
C PHE A 111 16.36 17.99 -27.78
N CYS A 112 16.40 17.12 -28.79
CA CYS A 112 15.24 16.89 -29.67
C CYS A 112 14.06 16.28 -28.88
N SER A 113 14.32 15.38 -27.94
CA SER A 113 13.29 14.78 -27.07
C SER A 113 12.64 15.83 -26.16
N GLY A 114 13.41 16.77 -25.63
CA GLY A 114 12.90 17.91 -24.85
C GLY A 114 12.03 18.85 -25.69
N ILE A 115 12.39 19.07 -26.95
CA ILE A 115 11.51 19.79 -27.89
C ILE A 115 10.20 19.03 -28.07
N LEU A 116 10.27 17.72 -28.33
CA LEU A 116 9.09 16.89 -28.60
C LEU A 116 8.16 16.73 -27.39
N SER A 117 8.67 16.75 -26.15
CA SER A 117 7.84 16.65 -24.94
C SER A 117 6.86 17.83 -24.80
N THR A 118 7.12 18.96 -25.46
CA THR A 118 6.22 20.12 -25.48
C THR A 118 5.01 19.98 -26.41
N LYS A 119 4.84 18.85 -27.12
CA LYS A 119 3.74 18.65 -28.09
C LYS A 119 2.36 18.86 -27.48
N GLU A 120 2.10 18.30 -26.28
CA GLU A 120 0.80 18.43 -25.63
C GLU A 120 0.50 19.88 -25.25
N MET A 121 1.50 20.61 -24.74
CA MET A 121 1.40 22.04 -24.46
C MET A 121 1.11 22.85 -25.73
N PHE A 122 1.77 22.53 -26.85
CA PHE A 122 1.46 23.16 -28.14
C PHE A 122 0.01 22.89 -28.56
N ILE A 123 -0.48 21.64 -28.47
CA ILE A 123 -1.86 21.30 -28.84
C ILE A 123 -2.87 22.08 -27.97
N GLN A 124 -2.64 22.15 -26.66
CA GLN A 124 -3.49 22.90 -25.73
C GLN A 124 -3.52 24.40 -26.07
N LEU A 125 -2.36 25.01 -26.26
CA LEU A 125 -2.28 26.44 -26.59
C LEU A 125 -2.80 26.73 -28.01
N GLN A 126 -2.58 25.85 -28.97
CA GLN A 126 -3.15 25.98 -30.31
C GLN A 126 -4.67 25.97 -30.29
N GLY A 127 -5.28 25.08 -29.49
CA GLY A 127 -6.73 25.00 -29.32
C GLY A 127 -7.33 26.25 -28.66
N ASN A 128 -6.58 26.90 -27.76
CA ASN A 128 -7.07 28.04 -26.98
C ASN A 128 -6.72 29.41 -27.59
N GLN A 129 -5.57 29.51 -28.26
CA GLN A 129 -4.96 30.80 -28.66
C GLN A 129 -4.60 30.87 -30.15
N TYR A 130 -4.79 29.81 -30.94
CA TYR A 130 -4.50 29.77 -32.38
C TYR A 130 -3.09 30.26 -32.76
N LEU A 131 -2.08 29.79 -32.03
CA LEU A 131 -0.68 30.23 -32.16
C LEU A 131 -0.06 30.03 -33.56
N ASP A 132 -0.38 28.93 -34.23
CA ASP A 132 0.06 28.60 -35.58
C ASP A 132 -1.08 28.84 -36.59
N SER A 133 -0.94 29.90 -37.38
CA SER A 133 -1.85 30.21 -38.49
C SER A 133 -1.68 29.27 -39.70
N THR A 134 -0.58 28.53 -39.79
CA THR A 134 -0.27 27.68 -40.95
C THR A 134 -0.81 26.26 -40.80
N GLY A 135 -1.07 25.81 -39.57
CA GLY A 135 -1.40 24.42 -39.24
C GLY A 135 -0.30 23.41 -39.57
N LYS A 136 0.94 23.87 -39.81
CA LYS A 136 2.07 23.01 -40.22
C LYS A 136 2.97 22.64 -39.05
N VAL A 137 2.94 23.39 -37.94
CA VAL A 137 3.83 23.15 -36.79
C VAL A 137 3.64 21.75 -36.20
N ILE A 138 2.40 21.26 -36.15
CA ILE A 138 2.10 19.89 -35.68
C ILE A 138 2.82 18.82 -36.50
N LYS A 139 3.02 19.06 -37.81
CA LYS A 139 3.69 18.10 -38.71
C LYS A 139 5.19 18.01 -38.42
N PHE A 140 5.81 19.08 -37.91
CA PHE A 140 7.21 19.02 -37.48
C PHE A 140 7.38 18.08 -36.30
N TYR A 141 6.50 18.14 -35.28
CA TYR A 141 6.54 17.21 -34.15
C TYR A 141 6.45 15.74 -34.61
N GLU A 142 5.54 15.43 -35.53
CA GLU A 142 5.41 14.06 -36.06
C GLU A 142 6.62 13.64 -36.89
N THR A 143 7.10 14.52 -37.77
CA THR A 143 8.25 14.25 -38.64
C THR A 143 9.52 14.03 -37.81
N TRP A 144 9.81 14.93 -36.87
CA TRP A 144 10.96 14.81 -35.98
C TRP A 144 10.90 13.56 -35.12
N LYS A 145 9.72 13.19 -34.62
CA LYS A 145 9.56 11.97 -33.84
C LYS A 145 9.80 10.71 -34.68
N PHE A 146 9.02 10.52 -35.75
CA PHE A 146 8.97 9.26 -36.49
C PHE A 146 10.07 9.11 -37.52
N ASN A 147 10.43 10.19 -38.21
CA ASN A 147 11.38 10.14 -39.34
C ASN A 147 12.81 10.47 -38.91
N THR A 148 13.00 11.14 -37.76
CA THR A 148 14.33 11.55 -37.29
C THR A 148 14.73 10.85 -36.00
N LEU A 149 14.00 11.09 -34.91
CA LEU A 149 14.43 10.70 -33.57
C LEU A 149 14.35 9.20 -33.33
N LEU A 150 13.22 8.54 -33.62
CA LEU A 150 13.06 7.10 -33.37
C LEU A 150 14.08 6.23 -34.12
N PRO A 151 14.38 6.47 -35.42
CA PRO A 151 15.44 5.75 -36.13
C PRO A 151 16.82 5.92 -35.48
N VAL A 152 17.18 7.16 -35.12
CA VAL A 152 18.46 7.46 -34.47
C VAL A 152 18.53 6.84 -33.08
N TRP A 153 17.44 6.90 -32.32
CA TRP A 153 17.30 6.31 -31.00
C TRP A 153 17.51 4.79 -31.05
N ASN A 154 16.87 4.09 -32.00
CA ASN A 154 17.06 2.66 -32.20
C ASN A 154 18.51 2.32 -32.54
N SER A 155 19.16 3.12 -33.41
CA SER A 155 20.57 2.95 -33.74
C SER A 155 21.52 3.21 -32.58
N MET A 156 21.17 4.11 -31.65
CA MET A 156 21.98 4.34 -30.45
C MET A 156 21.79 3.23 -29.44
N LEU A 157 20.55 2.80 -29.23
CA LEU A 157 20.25 1.77 -28.26
C LEU A 157 21.00 0.48 -28.55
N SER A 158 21.06 0.06 -29.81
CA SER A 158 21.81 -1.15 -30.22
C SER A 158 23.31 -1.08 -29.89
N LYS A 159 23.89 0.13 -29.81
CA LYS A 159 25.29 0.34 -29.37
C LYS A 159 25.44 0.28 -27.86
N VAL A 160 24.43 0.72 -27.11
CA VAL A 160 24.49 0.81 -25.64
C VAL A 160 24.12 -0.52 -24.98
N VAL A 161 23.30 -1.37 -25.61
CA VAL A 161 22.87 -2.69 -25.09
C VAL A 161 24.03 -3.63 -24.75
N ALA A 162 25.22 -3.42 -25.32
CA ALA A 162 26.40 -4.24 -25.03
C ALA A 162 27.02 -3.98 -23.65
N GLU A 163 26.63 -2.92 -22.94
CA GLU A 163 27.23 -2.53 -21.65
C GLU A 163 26.15 -2.14 -20.61
N PRO A 164 26.30 -2.52 -19.32
CA PRO A 164 25.39 -2.12 -18.25
C PRO A 164 25.60 -0.64 -17.89
N ASN A 165 25.05 0.26 -18.70
CA ASN A 165 25.34 1.69 -18.60
C ASN A 165 24.08 2.53 -18.36
N LEU A 166 24.21 3.51 -17.47
CA LEU A 166 23.24 4.57 -17.17
C LEU A 166 22.75 5.33 -18.42
N LYS A 167 23.50 5.30 -19.53
CA LYS A 167 23.11 5.85 -20.83
C LYS A 167 21.89 5.15 -21.45
N ALA A 168 21.70 3.85 -21.19
CA ALA A 168 20.50 3.12 -21.63
C ALA A 168 19.27 3.65 -20.90
N ASP A 169 19.41 3.90 -19.59
CA ASP A 169 18.33 4.43 -18.78
C ASP A 169 17.97 5.86 -19.21
N ILE A 170 18.95 6.71 -19.51
CA ILE A 170 18.69 8.04 -20.11
C ILE A 170 17.95 7.90 -21.45
N LEU A 171 18.39 7.02 -22.36
CA LEU A 171 17.71 6.80 -23.64
C LEU A 171 16.24 6.38 -23.44
N VAL A 172 15.97 5.48 -22.50
CA VAL A 172 14.61 5.02 -22.20
C VAL A 172 13.79 6.13 -21.54
N PHE A 173 14.39 6.95 -20.66
CA PHE A 173 13.75 8.13 -20.11
C PHE A 173 13.28 9.08 -21.22
N LEU A 174 14.17 9.42 -22.16
CA LEU A 174 13.86 10.30 -23.29
C LEU A 174 12.75 9.73 -24.18
N LEU A 175 12.75 8.41 -24.40
CA LEU A 175 11.69 7.73 -25.14
C LEU A 175 10.33 7.84 -24.41
N ALA A 176 10.32 7.73 -23.08
CA ALA A 176 9.10 7.85 -22.29
C ALA A 176 8.48 9.25 -22.41
N MET A 177 9.30 10.30 -22.45
CA MET A 177 8.84 11.70 -22.53
C MET A 177 8.14 12.05 -23.84
N ILE A 178 8.42 11.32 -24.93
CA ILE A 178 7.88 11.64 -26.26
C ILE A 178 6.73 10.74 -26.68
N ASN A 179 6.47 9.65 -25.97
CA ASN A 179 5.52 8.61 -26.40
C ASN A 179 4.17 8.69 -25.69
N THR A 180 3.11 8.54 -26.48
CA THR A 180 1.73 8.44 -26.02
C THR A 180 1.17 7.05 -26.28
N ASN A 181 0.01 6.74 -25.70
CA ASN A 181 -0.67 5.46 -25.94
C ASN A 181 -1.02 5.24 -27.42
N GLU A 182 -1.29 6.30 -28.16
CA GLU A 182 -1.66 6.23 -29.58
C GLU A 182 -0.47 5.79 -30.45
N ASP A 183 0.75 6.08 -30.00
CA ASP A 183 1.98 5.76 -30.73
C ASP A 183 2.34 4.27 -30.65
N ILE A 184 1.75 3.53 -29.71
CA ILE A 184 2.10 2.12 -29.43
C ILE A 184 1.97 1.24 -30.68
N SER A 185 0.96 1.47 -31.52
CA SER A 185 0.72 0.73 -32.76
C SER A 185 1.82 0.95 -33.82
N LYS A 186 2.58 2.03 -33.72
CA LYS A 186 3.71 2.34 -34.61
C LYS A 186 5.06 1.87 -34.04
N LEU A 187 5.06 1.35 -32.81
CA LEU A 187 6.26 1.05 -32.02
C LEU A 187 6.47 -0.45 -31.77
N HIS A 188 5.90 -1.32 -32.60
CA HIS A 188 5.95 -2.78 -32.41
C HIS A 188 7.36 -3.39 -32.38
N HIS A 189 8.38 -2.70 -32.91
CA HIS A 189 9.77 -3.19 -32.99
C HIS A 189 10.68 -2.74 -31.84
N LEU A 190 10.13 -2.09 -30.81
CA LEU A 190 10.94 -1.66 -29.67
C LEU A 190 11.32 -2.84 -28.76
N PRO A 191 12.52 -2.82 -28.14
CA PRO A 191 12.94 -3.84 -27.18
C PRO A 191 12.28 -3.61 -25.82
N TRP A 192 11.00 -3.99 -25.71
CA TRP A 192 10.15 -3.76 -24.54
C TRP A 192 10.70 -4.34 -23.23
N ASP A 193 11.44 -5.43 -23.30
CA ASP A 193 12.13 -6.02 -22.15
C ASP A 193 13.20 -5.09 -21.57
N LEU A 194 14.02 -4.49 -22.43
CA LEU A 194 15.03 -3.52 -22.00
C LEU A 194 14.36 -2.27 -21.45
N ILE A 195 13.35 -1.75 -22.16
CA ILE A 195 12.60 -0.56 -21.74
C ILE A 195 12.02 -0.76 -20.35
N SER A 196 11.36 -1.90 -20.10
CA SER A 196 10.76 -2.19 -18.79
C SER A 196 11.83 -2.29 -17.70
N LYS A 197 12.94 -3.00 -17.95
CA LYS A 197 14.04 -3.09 -16.98
C LYS A 197 14.64 -1.72 -16.66
N SER A 198 14.89 -0.89 -17.67
CA SER A 198 15.44 0.45 -17.51
C SER A 198 14.52 1.39 -16.73
N ILE A 199 13.20 1.34 -16.95
CA ILE A 199 12.27 2.15 -16.15
C ILE A 199 12.26 1.70 -14.68
N ILE A 200 12.37 0.39 -14.41
CA ILE A 200 12.48 -0.12 -13.04
C ILE A 200 13.81 0.29 -12.39
N ASN A 201 14.92 0.31 -13.14
CA ASN A 201 16.19 0.87 -12.67
C ASN A 201 16.05 2.36 -12.32
N GLN A 202 15.34 3.14 -13.14
CA GLN A 202 15.08 4.55 -12.87
C GLN A 202 14.26 4.74 -11.58
N PHE A 203 13.24 3.92 -11.35
CA PHE A 203 12.50 3.96 -10.09
C PHE A 203 13.37 3.61 -8.89
N GLU A 204 14.29 2.65 -9.03
CA GLU A 204 15.28 2.34 -8.00
C GLU A 204 16.20 3.55 -7.73
N TYR A 205 16.69 4.24 -8.75
CA TYR A 205 17.49 5.47 -8.58
C TYR A 205 16.73 6.61 -7.91
N TYR A 206 15.42 6.70 -8.14
CA TYR A 206 14.56 7.67 -7.48
C TYR A 206 14.35 7.35 -5.99
N ILE A 207 14.16 6.06 -5.66
CA ILE A 207 13.94 5.59 -4.27
C ILE A 207 15.26 5.63 -3.48
N PHE A 208 16.36 5.24 -4.11
CA PHE A 208 17.70 5.21 -3.54
C PHE A 208 18.64 6.14 -4.32
N PRO A 209 18.53 7.47 -4.15
CA PRO A 209 19.44 8.39 -4.80
C PRO A 209 20.85 8.18 -4.25
N TYR A 210 21.70 7.49 -5.02
CA TYR A 210 23.12 7.37 -4.73
C TYR A 210 23.79 8.75 -4.80
N ASN A 211 24.90 8.95 -4.06
CA ASN A 211 25.69 10.20 -4.02
C ASN A 211 26.34 10.62 -5.37
N ASN A 212 25.97 10.00 -6.49
CA ASN A 212 26.44 10.38 -7.82
C ASN A 212 25.59 11.54 -8.38
N ARG A 213 26.24 12.63 -8.82
CA ARG A 213 25.62 13.83 -9.41
C ARG A 213 24.60 13.50 -10.50
N ILE A 214 24.89 12.53 -11.38
CA ILE A 214 24.00 12.16 -12.49
C ILE A 214 22.73 11.48 -11.98
N ASN A 215 22.86 10.60 -10.98
CA ASN A 215 21.70 9.95 -10.36
C ASN A 215 20.79 10.97 -9.67
N ILE A 216 21.37 12.00 -9.03
CA ILE A 216 20.60 13.09 -8.41
C ILE A 216 19.85 13.90 -9.47
N GLN A 217 20.49 14.25 -10.59
CA GLN A 217 19.82 14.97 -11.68
C GLN A 217 18.71 14.14 -12.32
N LEU A 218 18.97 12.85 -12.57
CA LEU A 218 17.97 11.92 -13.08
C LEU A 218 16.80 11.77 -12.12
N ALA A 219 17.05 11.62 -10.81
CA ALA A 219 16.00 11.55 -9.78
C ALA A 219 15.13 12.80 -9.77
N LYS A 220 15.71 14.01 -9.89
CA LYS A 220 14.94 15.27 -10.02
C LYS A 220 14.10 15.33 -11.30
N CYS A 221 14.63 14.83 -12.42
CA CYS A 221 13.88 14.74 -13.67
C CYS A 221 12.73 13.71 -13.57
N ILE A 222 12.98 12.56 -12.92
CA ILE A 222 11.98 11.53 -12.65
C ILE A 222 10.88 12.10 -11.75
N GLU A 223 11.23 12.82 -10.69
CA GLU A 223 10.26 13.41 -9.75
C GLU A 223 9.22 14.28 -10.48
N LYS A 224 9.68 15.16 -11.39
CA LYS A 224 8.81 16.02 -12.19
C LYS A 224 7.95 15.25 -13.20
N ASN A 225 8.41 14.09 -13.66
CA ASN A 225 7.83 13.34 -14.77
C ASN A 225 7.35 11.94 -14.36
N ILE A 226 7.11 11.72 -13.07
CA ILE A 226 6.82 10.38 -12.50
C ILE A 226 5.58 9.76 -13.15
N ASN A 227 4.56 10.57 -13.41
CA ASN A 227 3.32 10.14 -14.04
C ASN A 227 3.55 9.59 -15.46
N ILE A 228 4.47 10.21 -16.22
CA ILE A 228 4.81 9.78 -17.58
C ILE A 228 5.56 8.44 -17.53
N LEU A 229 6.52 8.29 -16.63
CA LEU A 229 7.27 7.05 -16.47
C LEU A 229 6.39 5.89 -15.98
N VAL A 230 5.48 6.17 -15.04
CA VAL A 230 4.52 5.18 -14.55
C VAL A 230 3.54 4.76 -15.65
N ARG A 231 3.10 5.69 -16.50
CA ARG A 231 2.31 5.35 -17.69
C ARG A 231 3.13 4.49 -18.66
N MET A 232 4.40 4.82 -18.88
CA MET A 232 5.28 4.10 -19.80
C MET A 232 5.54 2.66 -19.34
N ILE A 233 5.77 2.40 -18.05
CA ILE A 233 5.95 1.03 -17.54
C ILE A 233 4.67 0.19 -17.69
N GLN A 234 3.49 0.79 -17.49
CA GLN A 234 2.21 0.10 -17.70
C GLN A 234 1.98 -0.28 -19.18
N ILE A 235 2.41 0.59 -20.09
CA ILE A 235 2.41 0.31 -21.52
C ILE A 235 3.40 -0.81 -21.84
N SER A 236 4.64 -0.70 -21.35
CA SER A 236 5.70 -1.63 -21.71
C SER A 236 5.39 -3.06 -21.29
N PHE A 237 4.82 -3.25 -20.08
CA PHE A 237 4.43 -4.57 -19.59
C PHE A 237 3.49 -5.34 -20.52
N LYS A 238 2.66 -4.67 -21.33
CA LYS A 238 1.80 -5.35 -22.31
C LYS A 238 2.62 -6.17 -23.30
N PHE A 239 3.80 -5.69 -23.67
CA PHE A 239 4.68 -6.27 -24.68
C PHE A 239 5.89 -7.00 -24.10
N THR A 240 6.23 -6.75 -22.84
CA THR A 240 7.33 -7.42 -22.13
C THR A 240 7.13 -8.92 -22.02
N SER A 241 8.22 -9.69 -22.10
CA SER A 241 8.21 -11.14 -21.89
C SER A 241 7.94 -11.49 -20.42
N ILE A 242 7.33 -12.65 -20.18
CA ILE A 242 7.04 -13.11 -18.81
C ILE A 242 8.33 -13.32 -18.01
N SER A 243 9.41 -13.81 -18.62
CA SER A 243 10.70 -13.96 -17.96
C SER A 243 11.29 -12.63 -17.51
N THR A 244 11.13 -11.57 -18.30
CA THR A 244 11.53 -10.22 -17.87
C THR A 244 10.62 -9.70 -16.76
N CYS A 245 9.31 -9.98 -16.80
CA CYS A 245 8.41 -9.67 -15.68
C CYS A 245 8.83 -10.40 -14.38
N ASP A 246 9.24 -11.66 -14.43
CA ASP A 246 9.76 -12.40 -13.26
C ASP A 246 10.99 -11.70 -12.64
N ILE A 247 11.92 -11.22 -13.47
CA ILE A 247 13.10 -10.48 -13.03
C ILE A 247 12.69 -9.15 -12.37
N ILE A 248 11.75 -8.43 -12.98
CA ILE A 248 11.24 -7.17 -12.45
C ILE A 248 10.53 -7.39 -11.11
N GLU A 249 9.70 -8.43 -10.99
CA GLU A 249 9.05 -8.81 -9.74
C GLU A 249 10.06 -9.09 -8.62
N HIS A 250 11.13 -9.84 -8.92
CA HIS A 250 12.21 -10.07 -7.96
C HIS A 250 12.90 -8.77 -7.55
N LYS A 251 13.16 -7.89 -8.51
CA LYS A 251 13.80 -6.60 -8.25
C LYS A 251 12.92 -5.70 -7.38
N ILE A 252 11.61 -5.68 -7.63
CA ILE A 252 10.61 -4.97 -6.81
C ILE A 252 10.44 -5.64 -5.44
N GLU A 253 10.71 -6.93 -5.30
CA GLU A 253 10.74 -7.53 -3.96
C GLU A 253 11.98 -7.05 -3.19
N THR A 254 13.16 -7.16 -3.80
CA THR A 254 14.45 -6.76 -3.20
C THR A 254 14.46 -5.29 -2.80
N PHE A 255 14.09 -4.39 -3.71
CA PHE A 255 14.13 -2.94 -3.44
C PHE A 255 13.21 -2.52 -2.26
N SER A 256 12.16 -3.31 -1.95
CA SER A 256 11.15 -3.00 -0.94
C SER A 256 11.63 -3.47 0.42
N ASN A 257 12.32 -4.62 0.45
CA ASN A 257 13.03 -5.10 1.61
C ASN A 257 14.16 -4.14 1.97
N ASP A 258 14.96 -3.72 1.00
CA ASP A 258 16.08 -2.80 1.21
C ASP A 258 15.58 -1.43 1.69
N PHE A 259 14.47 -0.95 1.11
CA PHE A 259 13.86 0.31 1.50
C PHE A 259 13.36 0.25 2.93
N TYR A 260 12.63 -0.81 3.28
CA TYR A 260 12.19 -1.02 4.66
C TYR A 260 13.37 -1.10 5.64
N ASN A 261 14.44 -1.84 5.29
CA ASN A 261 15.61 -1.98 6.15
C ASN A 261 16.32 -0.64 6.37
N GLN A 262 16.47 0.17 5.32
CA GLN A 262 17.03 1.53 5.43
C GLN A 262 16.18 2.43 6.35
N GLU A 263 14.86 2.34 6.25
CA GLU A 263 13.94 3.12 7.10
C GLU A 263 13.96 2.64 8.56
N VAL A 264 14.18 1.34 8.80
CA VAL A 264 14.41 0.80 10.15
C VAL A 264 15.73 1.32 10.71
N GLU A 265 16.82 1.27 9.95
CA GLU A 265 18.15 1.74 10.38
C GLU A 265 18.14 3.24 10.70
N THR A 266 17.50 4.06 9.87
CA THR A 266 17.36 5.51 10.11
C THR A 266 16.49 5.80 11.35
N THR A 267 15.40 5.06 11.56
CA THR A 267 14.54 5.20 12.74
C THR A 267 15.28 4.84 14.04
N ILE A 268 16.12 3.79 14.01
CA ILE A 268 16.93 3.36 15.16
C ILE A 268 18.11 4.32 15.40
N GLY A 269 18.83 4.70 14.35
CA GLY A 269 20.05 5.50 14.42
C GLY A 269 19.82 6.97 14.79
N THR A 270 18.65 7.54 14.49
CA THR A 270 18.35 8.95 14.79
C THR A 270 17.71 9.16 16.17
N GLY A 271 17.34 8.10 16.90
CA GLY A 271 16.59 8.20 18.16
C GLY A 271 15.20 8.85 18.01
N ARG A 272 14.77 9.16 16.78
CA ARG A 272 13.48 9.75 16.46
C ARG A 272 12.49 8.63 16.24
N SER A 273 11.97 8.06 17.32
CA SER A 273 10.96 7.00 17.29
C SER A 273 9.63 7.35 16.58
N LYS A 274 9.50 8.54 15.97
CA LYS A 274 8.21 9.09 15.52
C LYS A 274 8.16 9.71 14.12
N LYS A 275 9.28 9.93 13.41
CA LYS A 275 9.22 10.62 12.11
C LYS A 275 10.17 9.99 11.10
N TYR A 276 9.58 9.60 9.97
CA TYR A 276 10.25 9.25 8.72
C TYR A 276 11.07 10.43 8.18
N ASP A 277 11.89 10.17 7.18
CA ASP A 277 12.65 11.20 6.48
C ASP A 277 11.68 12.20 5.80
N LEU A 278 11.55 13.41 6.36
CA LEU A 278 10.60 14.42 5.89
C LEU A 278 10.87 14.88 4.45
N ASP A 279 12.08 14.61 3.95
CA ASP A 279 12.52 15.04 2.63
C ASP A 279 12.20 13.99 1.53
N ARG A 280 11.65 12.82 1.89
CA ARG A 280 11.26 11.77 0.94
C ARG A 280 9.78 11.86 0.56
N ASN A 281 9.51 11.78 -0.75
CA ASN A 281 8.14 11.71 -1.27
C ASN A 281 7.61 10.26 -1.20
N TYR A 282 7.28 9.80 0.00
CA TYR A 282 6.79 8.44 0.25
C TYR A 282 5.51 8.11 -0.56
N PHE A 283 4.65 9.10 -0.82
CA PHE A 283 3.46 8.91 -1.65
C PHE A 283 3.84 8.44 -3.06
N ASN A 284 4.79 9.13 -3.69
CA ASN A 284 5.27 8.78 -5.02
C ASN A 284 5.90 7.38 -5.06
N ILE A 285 6.64 7.01 -4.01
CA ILE A 285 7.24 5.66 -3.88
C ILE A 285 6.13 4.60 -3.85
N LEU A 286 5.15 4.77 -2.96
CA LEU A 286 4.01 3.86 -2.87
C LEU A 286 3.25 3.78 -4.20
N LEU A 287 2.99 4.92 -4.83
CA LEU A 287 2.28 5.01 -6.10
C LEU A 287 3.02 4.24 -7.22
N ILE A 288 4.34 4.44 -7.36
CA ILE A 288 5.18 3.73 -8.33
C ILE A 288 5.05 2.21 -8.11
N VAL A 289 5.26 1.75 -6.88
CA VAL A 289 5.26 0.31 -6.60
C VAL A 289 3.88 -0.29 -6.90
N ILE A 290 2.81 0.31 -6.41
CA ILE A 290 1.45 -0.19 -6.60
C ILE A 290 1.05 -0.22 -8.08
N LEU A 291 1.35 0.83 -8.85
CA LEU A 291 1.01 0.88 -10.27
C LEU A 291 1.85 -0.09 -11.10
N THR A 292 3.09 -0.35 -10.69
CA THR A 292 3.95 -1.36 -11.30
C THR A 292 3.41 -2.77 -11.02
N LEU A 293 3.04 -3.07 -9.77
CA LEU A 293 2.40 -4.34 -9.39
C LEU A 293 1.09 -4.57 -10.15
N LYS A 294 0.24 -3.55 -10.27
CA LYS A 294 -0.99 -3.62 -11.07
C LYS A 294 -0.72 -3.98 -12.53
N GLY A 295 0.31 -3.39 -13.14
CA GLY A 295 0.72 -3.71 -14.50
C GLY A 295 1.21 -5.15 -14.67
N LEU A 296 1.99 -5.66 -13.71
CA LEU A 296 2.46 -7.05 -13.68
C LEU A 296 1.29 -8.04 -13.55
N ILE A 297 0.33 -7.77 -12.66
CA ILE A 297 -0.91 -8.54 -12.53
C ILE A 297 -1.65 -8.62 -13.87
N GLN A 298 -1.90 -7.47 -14.50
CA GLN A 298 -2.62 -7.40 -15.77
C GLN A 298 -1.92 -8.18 -16.88
N LYS A 299 -0.58 -8.11 -16.94
CA LYS A 299 0.21 -8.88 -17.89
C LYS A 299 0.08 -10.38 -17.66
N ARG A 300 0.22 -10.84 -16.41
CA ARG A 300 0.10 -12.28 -16.12
C ARG A 300 -1.28 -12.84 -16.42
N ILE A 301 -2.34 -12.10 -16.08
CA ILE A 301 -3.72 -12.46 -16.42
C ILE A 301 -3.84 -12.62 -17.95
N SER A 302 -3.36 -11.64 -18.72
CA SER A 302 -3.45 -11.65 -20.18
C SER A 302 -2.66 -12.79 -20.83
N SER A 303 -1.54 -13.21 -20.21
CA SER A 303 -0.70 -14.29 -20.71
C SER A 303 -1.03 -15.66 -20.11
N SER A 304 -2.09 -15.78 -19.30
CA SER A 304 -2.46 -17.02 -18.59
C SER A 304 -1.29 -17.64 -17.79
N ALA A 305 -0.38 -16.80 -17.30
CA ALA A 305 0.79 -17.24 -16.54
C ALA A 305 0.40 -17.52 -15.08
N SER A 306 1.18 -18.34 -14.38
CA SER A 306 0.95 -18.62 -12.95
C SER A 306 1.02 -17.34 -12.12
N LEU A 307 -0.02 -17.12 -11.30
CA LEU A 307 -0.18 -15.94 -10.43
C LEU A 307 0.24 -16.21 -8.98
N ASN A 308 0.41 -17.47 -8.59
CA ASN A 308 0.61 -17.84 -7.18
C ASN A 308 1.88 -17.21 -6.60
N ASN A 309 3.03 -17.37 -7.29
CA ASN A 309 4.29 -16.82 -6.80
C ASN A 309 4.29 -15.28 -6.79
N LEU A 310 3.70 -14.65 -7.81
CA LEU A 310 3.54 -13.19 -7.85
C LEU A 310 2.72 -12.70 -6.65
N SER A 311 1.63 -13.38 -6.33
CA SER A 311 0.73 -12.97 -5.23
C SER A 311 1.43 -13.01 -3.88
N PHE A 312 2.22 -14.06 -3.59
CA PHE A 312 3.03 -14.10 -2.37
C PHE A 312 4.04 -12.95 -2.30
N ARG A 313 4.69 -12.61 -3.41
CA ARG A 313 5.62 -11.47 -3.46
C ARG A 313 4.91 -10.14 -3.28
N ILE A 314 3.76 -9.95 -3.91
CA ILE A 314 2.93 -8.75 -3.71
C ILE A 314 2.66 -8.55 -2.22
N ILE A 315 2.21 -9.59 -1.50
CA ILE A 315 1.96 -9.47 -0.07
C ILE A 315 3.23 -9.11 0.72
N ASN A 316 4.38 -9.68 0.37
CA ASN A 316 5.66 -9.33 1.01
C ASN A 316 6.04 -7.86 0.75
N ILE A 317 5.92 -7.41 -0.50
CA ILE A 317 6.19 -6.01 -0.91
C ILE A 317 5.25 -5.04 -0.20
N LEU A 318 3.95 -5.34 -0.17
CA LEU A 318 2.96 -4.50 0.50
C LEU A 318 3.19 -4.46 2.02
N SER A 319 3.61 -5.56 2.64
CA SER A 319 4.01 -5.61 4.04
C SER A 319 5.16 -4.65 4.34
N ASN A 320 6.16 -4.61 3.46
CA ASN A 320 7.32 -3.71 3.59
C ASN A 320 6.97 -2.24 3.42
N LEU A 321 5.95 -1.92 2.62
CA LEU A 321 5.54 -0.54 2.33
C LEU A 321 4.31 -0.09 3.15
N ASN A 322 3.74 -0.96 3.99
CA ASN A 322 2.49 -0.67 4.69
C ASN A 322 2.61 0.53 5.64
N PHE A 323 3.81 0.83 6.12
CA PHE A 323 4.05 2.00 6.96
C PHE A 323 3.74 3.32 6.23
N ILE A 324 3.94 3.38 4.91
CA ILE A 324 3.56 4.53 4.09
C ILE A 324 2.04 4.59 3.96
N ALA A 325 1.41 3.46 3.63
CA ALA A 325 -0.05 3.37 3.46
C ALA A 325 -0.79 3.68 4.76
N TYR A 326 -0.21 3.36 5.92
CA TYR A 326 -0.76 3.70 7.23
C TYR A 326 -0.88 5.22 7.43
N ASP A 327 0.05 6.00 6.88
CA ASP A 327 0.08 7.46 7.04
C ASP A 327 -0.76 8.21 6.03
N ILE A 328 -0.75 7.72 4.79
CA ILE A 328 -1.41 8.37 3.66
C ILE A 328 -2.88 7.94 3.57
N GLY A 329 -3.19 6.74 4.06
CA GLY A 329 -4.44 6.03 3.80
C GLY A 329 -4.31 5.08 2.61
N SER A 330 -5.23 4.10 2.53
CA SER A 330 -5.38 3.26 1.34
C SER A 330 -6.12 4.02 0.24
N PHE A 331 -5.88 3.62 -1.00
CA PHE A 331 -6.59 4.11 -2.18
C PHE A 331 -7.01 2.93 -3.04
N GLU A 332 -8.01 3.13 -3.90
CA GLU A 332 -8.68 2.06 -4.65
C GLU A 332 -7.72 1.11 -5.38
N THR A 333 -6.65 1.65 -5.97
CA THR A 333 -5.65 0.84 -6.69
C THR A 333 -4.76 0.02 -5.73
N TYR A 334 -4.45 0.53 -4.53
CA TYR A 334 -3.79 -0.26 -3.48
C TYR A 334 -4.70 -1.41 -3.03
N ASP A 335 -5.96 -1.09 -2.72
CA ASP A 335 -6.94 -2.09 -2.26
C ASP A 335 -7.18 -3.17 -3.31
N TYR A 336 -7.27 -2.80 -4.59
CA TYR A 336 -7.33 -3.75 -5.70
C TYR A 336 -6.14 -4.72 -5.74
N VAL A 337 -4.91 -4.22 -5.62
CA VAL A 337 -3.69 -5.06 -5.68
C VAL A 337 -3.62 -5.99 -4.47
N PHE A 338 -3.94 -5.48 -3.28
CA PHE A 338 -3.98 -6.26 -2.06
C PHE A 338 -5.03 -7.36 -2.12
N ASP A 339 -6.25 -7.02 -2.53
CA ASP A 339 -7.39 -7.95 -2.55
C ASP A 339 -7.23 -9.03 -3.60
N PHE A 340 -6.68 -8.65 -4.76
CA PHE A 340 -6.29 -9.61 -5.79
C PHE A 340 -5.27 -10.63 -5.27
N ALA A 341 -4.20 -10.16 -4.61
CA ALA A 341 -3.17 -11.05 -4.09
C ALA A 341 -3.70 -11.97 -2.97
N CYS A 342 -4.53 -11.44 -2.06
CA CYS A 342 -5.22 -12.25 -1.04
C CYS A 342 -6.11 -13.32 -1.69
N TYR A 343 -6.92 -12.93 -2.68
CA TYR A 343 -7.80 -13.86 -3.39
C TYR A 343 -7.01 -14.98 -4.08
N GLU A 344 -5.99 -14.65 -4.86
CA GLU A 344 -5.20 -15.64 -5.61
C GLU A 344 -4.42 -16.59 -4.69
N ILE A 345 -3.88 -16.12 -3.57
CA ILE A 345 -3.25 -16.98 -2.56
C ILE A 345 -4.26 -17.98 -1.97
N THR A 346 -5.51 -17.55 -1.80
CA THR A 346 -6.58 -18.36 -1.22
C THR A 346 -7.33 -19.20 -2.27
N ARG A 347 -7.04 -19.02 -3.56
CA ARG A 347 -7.72 -19.72 -4.63
C ARG A 347 -7.31 -21.18 -4.63
N ILE A 348 -8.21 -22.05 -4.18
CA ILE A 348 -8.00 -23.49 -4.13
C ILE A 348 -8.49 -24.08 -5.46
N ASP A 349 -7.55 -24.49 -6.31
CA ASP A 349 -7.89 -25.33 -7.48
C ASP A 349 -8.23 -26.75 -6.99
N ASN A 350 -9.29 -27.37 -7.54
CA ASN A 350 -9.85 -28.67 -7.10
C ASN A 350 -8.99 -29.92 -7.42
N GLY A 351 -7.66 -29.78 -7.56
CA GLY A 351 -6.74 -30.86 -8.00
C GLY A 351 -5.68 -31.31 -6.98
N LEU A 352 -4.81 -32.23 -7.40
CA LEU A 352 -3.66 -32.74 -6.61
C LEU A 352 -2.68 -31.63 -6.15
N SER A 353 -2.72 -30.45 -6.75
CA SER A 353 -1.95 -29.25 -6.39
C SER A 353 -2.38 -28.61 -5.05
N GLN A 354 -3.49 -29.05 -4.45
CA GLN A 354 -4.01 -28.50 -3.19
C GLN A 354 -3.02 -28.55 -2.02
N HIS A 355 -2.32 -29.67 -1.84
CA HIS A 355 -1.39 -29.82 -0.72
C HIS A 355 -0.19 -28.86 -0.83
N ILE A 356 0.34 -28.69 -2.04
CA ILE A 356 1.50 -27.84 -2.32
C ILE A 356 1.18 -26.37 -2.08
N VAL A 357 0.02 -25.89 -2.54
CA VAL A 357 -0.41 -24.49 -2.34
C VAL A 357 -0.66 -24.22 -0.85
N ARG A 358 -1.22 -25.18 -0.12
CA ARG A 358 -1.46 -25.06 1.33
C ARG A 358 -0.18 -24.98 2.15
N ASP A 359 0.81 -25.82 1.86
CA ASP A 359 2.09 -25.76 2.57
C ASP A 359 2.86 -24.48 2.26
N LYS A 360 2.79 -23.98 1.02
CA LYS A 360 3.34 -22.67 0.65
C LYS A 360 2.66 -21.53 1.40
N TYR A 361 1.33 -21.50 1.46
CA TYR A 361 0.59 -20.52 2.25
C TYR A 361 1.00 -20.57 3.72
N TRP A 362 1.08 -21.78 4.29
CA TRP A 362 1.46 -21.97 5.69
C TRP A 362 2.88 -21.47 5.99
N LEU A 363 3.84 -21.85 5.15
CA LEU A 363 5.22 -21.38 5.24
C LEU A 363 5.29 -19.86 5.17
N PHE A 364 4.54 -19.26 4.24
CA PHE A 364 4.50 -17.82 4.06
C PHE A 364 3.89 -17.09 5.26
N MET A 365 2.79 -17.60 5.84
CA MET A 365 2.24 -17.05 7.08
C MET A 365 3.25 -17.08 8.24
N LYS A 366 4.03 -18.17 8.35
CA LYS A 366 5.09 -18.27 9.37
C LYS A 366 6.19 -17.23 9.13
N ILE A 367 6.57 -16.98 7.88
CA ILE A 367 7.55 -15.95 7.52
C ILE A 367 7.04 -14.56 7.92
N LEU A 368 5.82 -14.18 7.52
CA LEU A 368 5.22 -12.89 7.88
C LEU A 368 5.08 -12.73 9.41
N SER A 369 4.65 -13.78 10.12
CA SER A 369 4.55 -13.78 11.58
C SER A 369 5.91 -13.57 12.26
N ASN A 370 6.98 -14.11 11.69
CA ASN A 370 8.34 -13.94 12.21
C ASN A 370 8.89 -12.54 11.93
N GLN A 371 8.57 -11.95 10.77
CA GLN A 371 8.95 -10.58 10.43
C GLN A 371 8.34 -9.53 11.38
N CYS A 372 7.22 -9.83 12.04
CA CYS A 372 6.61 -8.97 13.05
C CYS A 372 7.40 -8.95 14.39
N ASN A 373 8.43 -9.79 14.56
CA ASN A 373 9.42 -9.80 15.66
C ASN A 373 8.88 -9.54 17.09
N LEU A 374 7.79 -10.23 17.44
CA LEU A 374 6.96 -9.97 18.62
C LEU A 374 7.58 -10.31 19.98
N THR A 375 8.63 -11.12 20.01
CA THR A 375 9.27 -11.54 21.27
C THR A 375 9.99 -10.37 21.96
N LYS A 376 10.37 -9.32 21.22
CA LYS A 376 10.91 -8.07 21.79
C LYS A 376 9.84 -7.11 22.30
N ILE A 377 8.59 -7.23 21.81
CA ILE A 377 7.53 -6.23 21.95
C ILE A 377 6.87 -6.20 23.33
N LYS A 378 6.80 -7.34 24.04
CA LYS A 378 6.20 -7.40 25.38
C LYS A 378 6.94 -6.55 26.43
N ASN A 379 8.21 -6.19 26.17
CA ASN A 379 9.08 -5.57 27.17
C ASN A 379 9.54 -4.15 26.81
N THR A 380 9.23 -3.62 25.61
CA THR A 380 9.71 -2.30 25.18
C THR A 380 8.58 -1.28 25.14
N LYS A 381 8.71 -0.20 25.92
CA LYS A 381 7.82 0.98 25.87
C LYS A 381 7.88 1.74 24.53
N ASN A 382 8.79 1.37 23.63
CA ASN A 382 9.08 2.04 22.36
C ASN A 382 9.02 1.04 21.20
N ILE A 383 7.83 0.83 20.66
CA ILE A 383 7.63 0.10 19.40
C ILE A 383 7.68 1.11 18.27
N SER A 384 8.46 0.83 17.23
CA SER A 384 8.54 1.75 16.09
C SER A 384 7.25 1.72 15.28
N LYS A 385 6.94 2.85 14.64
CA LYS A 385 5.78 2.96 13.74
C LYS A 385 5.82 1.96 12.58
N LEU A 386 7.02 1.62 12.10
CA LEU A 386 7.23 0.60 11.07
C LEU A 386 6.77 -0.78 11.55
N GLU A 387 7.15 -1.19 12.76
CA GLU A 387 6.73 -2.46 13.35
C GLU A 387 5.21 -2.52 13.56
N LEU A 388 4.61 -1.43 14.06
CA LEU A 388 3.15 -1.31 14.21
C LEU A 388 2.42 -1.52 12.88
N SER A 389 2.91 -0.87 11.82
CA SER A 389 2.30 -0.98 10.50
C SER A 389 2.36 -2.41 9.95
N ARG A 390 3.46 -3.15 10.17
CA ARG A 390 3.59 -4.55 9.73
C ARG A 390 2.65 -5.47 10.49
N ILE A 391 2.49 -5.26 11.79
CA ILE A 391 1.53 -6.01 12.61
C ILE A 391 0.11 -5.81 12.06
N LYS A 392 -0.29 -4.55 11.84
CA LYS A 392 -1.61 -4.23 11.30
C LYS A 392 -1.82 -4.83 9.90
N PHE A 393 -0.80 -4.77 9.03
CA PHE A 393 -0.83 -5.42 7.72
C PHE A 393 -1.06 -6.92 7.84
N PHE A 394 -0.30 -7.60 8.71
CA PHE A 394 -0.40 -9.04 8.92
C PHE A 394 -1.78 -9.45 9.43
N ILE A 395 -2.36 -8.73 10.39
CA ILE A 395 -3.70 -9.01 10.91
C ILE A 395 -4.77 -8.82 9.81
N ASN A 396 -4.67 -7.74 9.02
CA ASN A 396 -5.57 -7.51 7.89
C ASN A 396 -5.45 -8.58 6.81
N PHE A 397 -4.24 -9.00 6.49
CA PHE A 397 -3.97 -10.11 5.58
C PHE A 397 -4.66 -11.38 6.08
N LEU A 398 -4.44 -11.76 7.34
CA LEU A 398 -5.10 -12.92 7.96
C LEU A 398 -6.62 -12.83 7.90
N LYS A 399 -7.20 -11.65 8.18
CA LYS A 399 -8.65 -11.42 8.12
C LYS A 399 -9.20 -11.71 6.72
N LYS A 400 -8.52 -11.26 5.67
CA LYS A 400 -8.96 -11.51 4.29
C LYS A 400 -8.72 -12.94 3.83
N THR A 401 -7.64 -13.59 4.27
CA THR A 401 -7.28 -14.92 3.76
C THR A 401 -7.89 -16.09 4.54
N ILE A 402 -8.03 -15.98 5.85
CA ILE A 402 -8.56 -17.08 6.69
C ILE A 402 -9.99 -17.44 6.30
N PHE A 403 -10.82 -16.44 5.97
CA PHE A 403 -12.19 -16.68 5.48
C PHE A 403 -12.21 -17.45 4.17
N ASN A 404 -11.43 -17.00 3.19
CA ASN A 404 -11.41 -17.59 1.85
C ASN A 404 -10.75 -18.97 1.80
N CYS A 405 -9.86 -19.27 2.75
CA CYS A 405 -9.18 -20.57 2.81
C CYS A 405 -10.11 -21.74 3.12
N GLY A 406 -11.34 -21.54 3.63
CA GLY A 406 -12.48 -22.47 3.59
C GLY A 406 -12.32 -23.92 4.11
N VAL A 407 -11.14 -24.34 4.55
CA VAL A 407 -10.79 -25.74 4.86
C VAL A 407 -10.48 -25.88 6.35
N SER A 408 -11.30 -26.70 7.03
CA SER A 408 -11.19 -27.03 8.46
C SER A 408 -9.76 -27.38 8.91
N ASN A 409 -9.00 -28.10 8.08
CA ASN A 409 -7.63 -28.53 8.41
C ASN A 409 -6.60 -27.39 8.50
N LEU A 410 -6.76 -26.30 7.72
CA LEU A 410 -5.89 -25.13 7.82
C LEU A 410 -6.19 -24.31 9.08
N ILE A 411 -7.47 -24.23 9.45
CA ILE A 411 -7.90 -23.53 10.67
C ILE A 411 -7.44 -24.33 11.90
N ASN A 412 -7.58 -25.65 11.90
CA ASN A 412 -7.04 -26.51 12.97
C ASN A 412 -5.52 -26.31 13.12
N ARG A 413 -4.75 -26.37 12.02
CA ARG A 413 -3.32 -26.10 12.03
C ARG A 413 -3.01 -24.69 12.54
N PHE A 414 -3.78 -23.68 12.13
CA PHE A 414 -3.61 -22.30 12.60
C PHE A 414 -3.80 -22.15 14.11
N VAL A 415 -4.89 -22.72 14.66
CA VAL A 415 -5.18 -22.68 16.10
C VAL A 415 -4.11 -23.39 16.92
N GLU A 416 -3.52 -24.45 16.38
CA GLU A 416 -2.46 -25.22 17.04
C GLU A 416 -1.07 -24.56 16.97
N THR A 417 -0.94 -23.36 16.40
CA THR A 417 0.37 -22.75 16.17
C THR A 417 0.64 -21.50 16.99
N ASP A 418 1.94 -21.18 17.09
CA ASP A 418 2.45 -19.96 17.70
C ASP A 418 1.80 -18.68 17.15
N ILE A 419 1.30 -18.68 15.92
CA ILE A 419 0.64 -17.51 15.30
C ILE A 419 -0.64 -17.17 16.08
N PHE A 420 -1.45 -18.19 16.40
CA PHE A 420 -2.66 -18.00 17.19
C PHE A 420 -2.32 -17.55 18.62
N HIS A 421 -1.33 -18.19 19.25
CA HIS A 421 -0.89 -17.78 20.60
C HIS A 421 -0.35 -16.34 20.63
N LYS A 422 0.33 -15.89 19.57
CA LYS A 422 0.76 -14.48 19.41
C LYS A 422 -0.44 -13.53 19.29
N LEU A 423 -1.46 -13.90 18.50
CA LEU A 423 -2.70 -13.11 18.40
C LEU A 423 -3.40 -12.99 19.75
N ALA A 424 -3.66 -14.11 20.42
CA ALA A 424 -4.37 -14.14 21.70
C ALA A 424 -3.59 -13.43 22.82
N ASN A 425 -2.30 -13.69 22.95
CA ASN A 425 -1.54 -13.28 24.13
C ASN A 425 -0.74 -11.98 23.97
N ILE A 426 -0.66 -11.40 22.76
CA ILE A 426 0.19 -10.22 22.47
C ILE A 426 -0.61 -9.13 21.76
N TYR A 427 -1.38 -9.47 20.71
CA TYR A 427 -2.05 -8.45 19.90
C TYR A 427 -3.37 -7.96 20.49
N LEU A 428 -4.10 -8.82 21.22
CA LEU A 428 -5.32 -8.38 21.91
C LEU A 428 -5.01 -7.38 23.04
N SER A 429 -3.88 -7.52 23.74
CA SER A 429 -3.50 -6.63 24.87
C SER A 429 -2.71 -5.41 24.41
N PHE A 430 -2.77 -5.08 23.12
CA PHE A 430 -1.98 -4.02 22.53
C PHE A 430 -2.67 -2.67 22.76
N LYS A 431 -1.94 -1.67 23.28
CA LYS A 431 -2.53 -0.35 23.65
C LYS A 431 -3.02 0.47 22.47
N GLU A 432 -2.56 0.18 21.25
CA GLU A 432 -3.04 0.85 20.05
C GLU A 432 -4.39 0.24 19.63
N LEU A 433 -5.47 1.01 19.83
CA LEU A 433 -6.86 0.61 19.58
C LEU A 433 -7.05 -0.07 18.22
N GLY A 434 -6.43 0.46 17.15
CA GLY A 434 -6.55 -0.11 15.81
C GLY A 434 -6.01 -1.53 15.66
N ILE A 435 -5.00 -1.94 16.44
CA ILE A 435 -4.45 -3.31 16.40
C ILE A 435 -5.32 -4.25 17.23
N ALA A 436 -5.74 -3.81 18.42
CA ALA A 436 -6.61 -4.58 19.30
C ALA A 436 -7.96 -4.86 18.63
N ASP A 437 -8.63 -3.83 18.10
CA ASP A 437 -9.96 -3.96 17.46
C ASP A 437 -9.88 -4.92 16.26
N THR A 438 -8.90 -4.75 15.37
CA THR A 438 -8.73 -5.63 14.20
C THR A 438 -8.40 -7.07 14.62
N SER A 439 -7.67 -7.26 15.73
CA SER A 439 -7.38 -8.58 16.29
C SER A 439 -8.64 -9.24 16.86
N HIS A 440 -9.48 -8.50 17.61
CA HIS A 440 -10.76 -8.99 18.09
C HIS A 440 -11.69 -9.39 16.94
N GLU A 441 -11.75 -8.58 15.89
CA GLU A 441 -12.51 -8.91 14.68
C GLU A 441 -12.02 -10.21 14.03
N LEU A 442 -10.70 -10.40 13.94
CA LEU A 442 -10.13 -11.64 13.41
C LEU A 442 -10.47 -12.85 14.29
N MET A 443 -10.41 -12.72 15.62
CA MET A 443 -10.75 -13.80 16.54
C MET A 443 -12.22 -14.21 16.43
N ILE A 444 -13.12 -13.22 16.37
CA ILE A 444 -14.54 -13.45 16.12
C ILE A 444 -14.71 -14.14 14.76
N LEU A 445 -14.03 -13.65 13.72
CA LEU A 445 -14.09 -14.24 12.39
C LEU A 445 -13.66 -15.72 12.39
N ILE A 446 -12.53 -16.06 13.04
CA ILE A 446 -12.05 -17.45 13.17
C ILE A 446 -13.09 -18.34 13.84
N LEU A 447 -13.72 -17.85 14.91
CA LEU A 447 -14.82 -18.55 15.57
C LEU A 447 -15.93 -18.81 14.56
N THR A 448 -16.40 -17.79 13.84
CA THR A 448 -17.57 -17.89 12.96
C THR A 448 -17.41 -18.83 11.75
N ILE A 449 -16.20 -19.01 11.22
CA ILE A 449 -15.99 -19.69 9.94
C ILE A 449 -15.96 -21.23 10.04
N SER A 450 -15.67 -21.83 11.19
CA SER A 450 -15.12 -23.19 11.18
C SER A 450 -16.02 -24.31 11.74
N PRO A 451 -16.09 -25.48 11.08
CA PRO A 451 -16.31 -26.74 11.77
C PRO A 451 -14.97 -27.18 12.40
N LEU A 452 -14.47 -26.41 13.36
CA LEU A 452 -13.32 -26.82 14.17
C LEU A 452 -13.65 -28.16 14.84
N ASP A 453 -12.62 -28.99 15.04
CA ASP A 453 -12.73 -30.10 16.00
C ASP A 453 -13.25 -29.52 17.32
N PHE A 454 -14.25 -30.17 17.92
CA PHE A 454 -14.92 -29.67 19.12
C PHE A 454 -13.92 -29.34 20.23
N LYS A 455 -12.89 -30.17 20.42
CA LYS A 455 -11.89 -29.99 21.48
C LYS A 455 -11.00 -28.77 21.23
N ILE A 456 -10.63 -28.53 19.98
CA ILE A 456 -9.80 -27.39 19.56
C ILE A 456 -10.62 -26.10 19.69
N TYR A 457 -11.87 -26.15 19.23
CA TYR A 457 -12.84 -25.07 19.37
C TYR A 457 -13.07 -24.68 20.83
N GLU A 458 -13.30 -25.67 21.70
CA GLU A 458 -13.55 -25.47 23.12
C GLU A 458 -12.38 -24.77 23.80
N LYS A 459 -11.17 -25.32 23.61
CA LYS A 459 -9.95 -24.74 24.17
C LYS A 459 -9.73 -23.30 23.69
N PHE A 460 -9.95 -23.05 22.40
CA PHE A 460 -9.80 -21.73 21.79
C PHE A 460 -10.77 -20.71 22.39
N LEU A 461 -12.06 -21.08 22.45
CA LEU A 461 -13.13 -20.23 22.94
C LEU A 461 -12.90 -19.88 24.42
N VAL A 462 -12.56 -20.88 25.23
CA VAL A 462 -12.23 -20.70 26.64
C VAL A 462 -11.08 -19.72 26.78
N GLN A 463 -9.99 -19.95 26.04
CA GLN A 463 -8.81 -19.08 26.09
C GLN A 463 -9.14 -17.64 25.69
N TYR A 464 -9.89 -17.42 24.60
CA TYR A 464 -10.23 -16.08 24.13
C TYR A 464 -11.14 -15.34 25.11
N VAL A 465 -12.19 -16.00 25.63
CA VAL A 465 -13.11 -15.42 26.61
C VAL A 465 -12.36 -15.05 27.90
N SER A 466 -11.51 -15.94 28.43
CA SER A 466 -10.68 -15.61 29.59
C SER A 466 -9.76 -14.42 29.34
N THR A 467 -9.18 -14.30 28.13
CA THR A 467 -8.32 -13.16 27.78
C THR A 467 -9.09 -11.83 27.73
N ILE A 468 -10.24 -11.76 27.05
CA ILE A 468 -11.00 -10.50 26.94
C ILE A 468 -11.54 -10.04 28.29
N ILE A 469 -11.89 -10.98 29.17
CA ILE A 469 -12.33 -10.66 30.52
C ILE A 469 -11.14 -10.15 31.36
N ALA A 470 -9.98 -10.81 31.29
CA ALA A 470 -8.78 -10.33 31.97
C ALA A 470 -8.38 -8.91 31.51
N GLN A 471 -8.58 -8.59 30.23
CA GLN A 471 -8.32 -7.25 29.67
C GLN A 471 -9.32 -6.21 30.16
N LEU A 472 -10.61 -6.55 30.25
CA LEU A 472 -11.63 -5.68 30.83
C LEU A 472 -11.31 -5.37 32.30
N MET A 473 -10.93 -6.38 33.08
CA MET A 473 -10.55 -6.20 34.48
C MET A 473 -9.23 -5.43 34.64
N GLY A 474 -8.32 -5.55 33.66
CA GLY A 474 -7.05 -4.84 33.61
C GLY A 474 -7.12 -3.40 33.08
N ASN A 475 -8.32 -2.88 32.75
CA ASN A 475 -8.54 -1.60 32.05
C ASN A 475 -7.83 -1.49 30.69
N GLU A 476 -7.51 -2.62 30.05
CA GLU A 476 -6.97 -2.66 28.69
C GLU A 476 -8.09 -2.61 27.64
N LEU A 477 -9.30 -3.04 28.00
CA LEU A 477 -10.50 -3.04 27.17
C LEU A 477 -11.60 -2.22 27.85
N SER A 478 -12.28 -1.33 27.11
CA SER A 478 -13.41 -0.58 27.66
C SER A 478 -14.67 -1.43 27.78
N SER A 479 -15.55 -1.09 28.73
CA SER A 479 -16.87 -1.73 28.91
C SER A 479 -17.68 -1.77 27.60
N LEU A 480 -17.67 -0.70 26.81
CA LEU A 480 -18.37 -0.63 25.53
C LEU A 480 -17.79 -1.58 24.47
N GLN A 481 -16.45 -1.62 24.33
CA GLN A 481 -15.80 -2.53 23.40
C GLN A 481 -16.05 -3.99 23.79
N TYR A 482 -16.00 -4.31 25.08
CA TYR A 482 -16.33 -5.64 25.60
C TYR A 482 -17.77 -6.04 25.23
N LEU A 483 -18.73 -5.14 25.40
CA LEU A 483 -20.13 -5.40 25.04
C LEU A 483 -20.31 -5.62 23.53
N GLU A 484 -19.61 -4.85 22.69
CA GLU A 484 -19.65 -5.07 21.25
C GLU A 484 -19.07 -6.43 20.83
N ILE A 485 -17.94 -6.83 21.44
CA ILE A 485 -17.31 -8.14 21.22
C ILE A 485 -18.27 -9.25 21.65
N SER A 486 -18.82 -9.16 22.87
CA SER A 486 -19.76 -10.13 23.43
C SER A 486 -21.04 -10.22 22.62
N ARG A 487 -21.57 -9.08 22.14
CA ARG A 487 -22.73 -9.04 21.24
C ARG A 487 -22.42 -9.73 19.92
N LYS A 488 -21.28 -9.43 19.28
CA LYS A 488 -20.86 -10.08 18.02
C LYS A 488 -20.74 -11.59 18.20
N LEU A 489 -20.06 -12.06 19.26
CA LEU A 489 -19.94 -13.48 19.62
C LEU A 489 -21.30 -14.16 19.80
N SER A 490 -22.26 -13.46 20.41
CA SER A 490 -23.59 -13.99 20.70
C SER A 490 -24.53 -13.94 19.48
N SER A 491 -24.40 -12.93 18.62
CA SER A 491 -25.37 -12.58 17.56
C SER A 491 -25.19 -13.36 16.25
N ASP A 492 -24.06 -14.03 16.05
CA ASP A 492 -23.78 -14.73 14.80
C ASP A 492 -24.64 -16.00 14.67
N TYR A 493 -25.87 -15.83 14.17
CA TYR A 493 -26.93 -16.83 14.10
C TYR A 493 -26.54 -18.12 13.32
N LYS A 494 -25.62 -18.00 12.35
CA LYS A 494 -25.04 -19.17 11.63
C LYS A 494 -24.20 -20.07 12.55
N PHE A 495 -23.63 -19.50 13.61
CA PHE A 495 -22.84 -20.18 14.61
C PHE A 495 -23.73 -21.11 15.45
N GLN A 496 -24.84 -20.60 15.98
CA GLN A 496 -25.76 -21.39 16.80
C GLN A 496 -26.53 -22.46 16.00
N THR A 497 -26.72 -22.26 14.69
CA THR A 497 -27.48 -23.22 13.86
C THR A 497 -26.74 -24.54 13.59
N LYS A 498 -25.39 -24.51 13.48
CA LYS A 498 -24.53 -25.67 13.16
C LYS A 498 -23.91 -26.38 14.37
N LEU A 499 -23.94 -25.78 15.55
CA LEU A 499 -23.34 -26.34 16.77
C LEU A 499 -24.30 -27.37 17.40
N SER A 500 -23.77 -28.53 17.83
CA SER A 500 -24.49 -29.44 18.74
C SER A 500 -24.87 -28.68 20.03
N GLU A 501 -25.94 -29.08 20.70
CA GLU A 501 -26.40 -28.45 21.96
C GLU A 501 -25.26 -28.29 22.99
N GLU A 502 -24.30 -29.22 23.01
CA GLU A 502 -23.08 -29.21 23.85
C GLU A 502 -22.16 -28.00 23.63
N ARG A 503 -22.03 -27.51 22.39
CA ARG A 503 -21.13 -26.40 22.02
C ARG A 503 -21.67 -25.02 22.41
N SER A 504 -23.00 -24.83 22.34
CA SER A 504 -23.66 -23.58 22.78
C SER A 504 -23.60 -23.41 24.30
N ASN A 505 -23.64 -24.52 25.03
CA ASN A 505 -23.54 -24.52 26.48
C ASN A 505 -22.14 -24.10 26.93
N LEU A 506 -21.10 -24.46 26.20
CA LEU A 506 -19.72 -24.17 26.56
C LEU A 506 -19.36 -22.67 26.63
N ILE A 507 -19.80 -21.85 25.66
CA ILE A 507 -19.58 -20.38 25.68
C ILE A 507 -20.12 -19.80 26.98
N SER A 508 -21.36 -20.18 27.27
CA SER A 508 -22.14 -19.82 28.44
C SER A 508 -21.45 -20.23 29.75
N TYR A 509 -21.03 -21.50 29.84
CA TYR A 509 -20.31 -22.03 31.00
C TYR A 509 -18.95 -21.37 31.21
N THR A 510 -18.25 -21.03 30.13
CA THR A 510 -16.95 -20.38 30.19
C THR A 510 -17.08 -18.95 30.72
N ILE A 511 -17.99 -18.15 30.13
CA ILE A 511 -18.27 -16.78 30.56
C ILE A 511 -18.65 -16.80 32.04
N LEU A 512 -19.50 -17.75 32.43
CA LEU A 512 -19.91 -17.91 33.82
C LEU A 512 -18.76 -18.27 34.77
N ASN A 513 -17.95 -19.27 34.43
CA ASN A 513 -16.87 -19.73 35.28
C ASN A 513 -15.83 -18.62 35.50
N GLU A 514 -15.58 -17.80 34.48
CA GLU A 514 -14.69 -16.64 34.61
C GLU A 514 -15.31 -15.53 35.46
N ILE A 515 -16.61 -15.24 35.33
CA ILE A 515 -17.33 -14.30 36.21
C ILE A 515 -17.27 -14.76 37.67
N LYS A 516 -17.49 -16.06 37.94
CA LYS A 516 -17.37 -16.63 39.29
C LYS A 516 -15.95 -16.50 39.85
N LYS A 517 -14.92 -16.81 39.05
CA LYS A 517 -13.52 -16.66 39.47
C LYS A 517 -13.20 -15.21 39.84
N ILE A 518 -13.69 -14.26 39.06
CA ILE A 518 -13.43 -12.83 39.29
C ILE A 518 -14.14 -12.34 40.54
N HIS A 519 -15.38 -12.77 40.77
CA HIS A 519 -16.09 -12.44 41.99
C HIS A 519 -15.37 -12.98 43.24
N LEU A 520 -14.90 -14.23 43.21
CA LEU A 520 -14.10 -14.81 44.30
C LEU A 520 -12.78 -14.04 44.54
N LEU A 521 -12.16 -13.52 43.47
CA LEU A 521 -10.97 -12.67 43.54
C LEU A 521 -11.29 -11.27 44.08
N GLU A 522 -12.46 -10.70 43.79
CA GLU A 522 -12.91 -9.42 44.32
C GLU A 522 -13.40 -9.51 45.76
N GLU A 523 -14.13 -10.55 46.18
CA GLU A 523 -14.47 -10.77 47.60
C GLU A 523 -13.21 -10.92 48.45
N SER A 524 -12.21 -11.65 47.95
CA SER A 524 -10.91 -11.77 48.63
C SER A 524 -10.07 -10.50 48.61
N ALA A 525 -10.27 -9.59 47.63
CA ALA A 525 -9.62 -8.28 47.56
C ALA A 525 -10.35 -7.18 48.34
N LEU A 526 -11.68 -7.22 48.39
CA LEU A 526 -12.56 -6.38 49.23
C LEU A 526 -12.30 -6.64 50.72
N HIS A 527 -11.97 -7.87 51.09
CA HIS A 527 -11.45 -8.18 52.42
C HIS A 527 -10.04 -7.63 52.70
N LYS A 528 -9.32 -7.09 51.70
CA LYS A 528 -7.91 -6.65 51.85
C LYS A 528 -7.57 -5.21 51.46
N LYS A 529 -8.46 -4.36 50.94
CA LYS A 529 -8.11 -2.94 50.68
C LYS A 529 -9.24 -1.95 50.95
N ASN A 530 -9.28 -1.44 52.18
CA ASN A 530 -9.32 0.00 52.40
C ASN A 530 -7.97 0.56 51.91
N THR A 531 -7.89 1.06 50.68
CA THR A 531 -7.02 2.19 50.26
C THR A 531 -7.01 2.34 48.74
N ASN A 532 -7.41 3.54 48.32
CA ASN A 532 -7.12 4.21 47.06
C ASN A 532 -7.85 3.75 45.79
N GLY A 533 -9.06 4.29 45.63
CA GLY A 533 -9.46 5.10 44.48
C GLY A 533 -9.02 4.65 43.08
N SER A 534 -9.78 3.72 42.51
CA SER A 534 -10.05 3.68 41.07
C SER A 534 -11.45 3.12 40.85
N ASP A 535 -12.37 3.90 40.28
CA ASP A 535 -13.78 3.56 39.98
C ASP A 535 -13.96 2.43 38.95
N THR A 536 -12.90 1.72 38.61
CA THR A 536 -12.80 0.76 37.51
C THR A 536 -13.42 -0.63 37.73
N PRO A 537 -13.59 -1.19 38.94
CA PRO A 537 -14.16 -2.55 39.08
C PRO A 537 -15.67 -2.60 38.83
N LEU A 538 -16.43 -1.57 39.22
CA LEU A 538 -17.90 -1.57 39.13
C LEU A 538 -18.41 -1.52 37.68
N SER A 539 -17.82 -0.65 36.84
CA SER A 539 -18.20 -0.51 35.42
C SER A 539 -17.85 -1.74 34.58
N SER A 540 -16.77 -2.43 34.94
CA SER A 540 -16.36 -3.69 34.31
C SER A 540 -17.28 -4.83 34.72
N MET A 541 -17.72 -4.87 35.99
CA MET A 541 -18.74 -5.80 36.45
C MET A 541 -20.09 -5.61 35.75
N PHE A 542 -20.57 -4.37 35.59
CA PHE A 542 -21.82 -4.12 34.85
C PHE A 542 -21.73 -4.58 33.39
N ALA A 543 -20.60 -4.34 32.72
CA ALA A 543 -20.40 -4.83 31.35
C ALA A 543 -20.40 -6.37 31.25
N LEU A 544 -19.84 -7.07 32.25
CA LEU A 544 -19.93 -8.54 32.34
C LEU A 544 -21.38 -9.00 32.47
N PHE A 545 -22.17 -8.34 33.32
CA PHE A 545 -23.59 -8.66 33.49
C PHE A 545 -24.42 -8.39 32.24
N ASP A 546 -24.23 -7.24 31.60
CA ASP A 546 -24.89 -6.92 30.34
C ASP A 546 -24.54 -7.93 29.24
N SER A 547 -23.30 -8.43 29.19
CA SER A 547 -22.91 -9.49 28.24
C SER A 547 -23.62 -10.82 28.49
N LEU A 548 -23.84 -11.19 29.76
CA LEU A 548 -24.64 -12.35 30.13
C LEU A 548 -26.08 -12.18 29.64
N ILE A 549 -26.67 -11.00 29.84
CA ILE A 549 -28.02 -10.70 29.37
C ILE A 549 -28.13 -10.82 27.85
N TYR A 550 -27.16 -10.31 27.09
CA TYR A 550 -27.12 -10.45 25.63
C TYR A 550 -26.99 -11.91 25.18
N SER A 551 -26.11 -12.69 25.82
CA SER A 551 -25.95 -14.10 25.47
C SER A 551 -27.22 -14.93 25.78
N LEU A 552 -27.92 -14.61 26.87
CA LEU A 552 -29.23 -15.16 27.20
C LEU A 552 -30.28 -14.83 26.13
N GLN A 553 -30.35 -13.57 25.70
CA GLN A 553 -31.25 -13.13 24.65
C GLN A 553 -31.03 -13.85 23.33
N LEU A 554 -29.85 -14.39 23.06
CA LEU A 554 -29.52 -15.00 21.78
C LEU A 554 -29.46 -16.54 21.85
N SER A 555 -29.55 -17.15 23.03
CA SER A 555 -29.49 -18.62 23.21
C SER A 555 -30.69 -19.38 22.63
N ARG A 556 -30.49 -20.66 22.25
CA ARG A 556 -31.58 -21.56 21.83
C ARG A 556 -32.45 -21.94 23.04
N ILE A 557 -33.75 -22.16 22.79
CA ILE A 557 -34.75 -22.52 23.81
C ILE A 557 -34.33 -23.76 24.64
N ASN A 558 -33.69 -24.77 24.04
CA ASN A 558 -33.24 -25.96 24.76
C ASN A 558 -31.98 -25.72 25.62
N SER A 559 -31.04 -24.89 25.16
CA SER A 559 -29.83 -24.58 25.92
C SER A 559 -30.13 -23.67 27.11
N PHE A 560 -31.14 -22.82 26.97
CA PHE A 560 -31.66 -21.92 28.02
C PHE A 560 -31.94 -22.63 29.36
N LEU A 561 -32.46 -23.86 29.33
CA LEU A 561 -32.77 -24.63 30.55
C LEU A 561 -31.55 -24.89 31.45
N HIS A 562 -30.35 -24.98 30.88
CA HIS A 562 -29.12 -25.21 31.65
C HIS A 562 -28.61 -23.94 32.36
N TRP A 563 -29.10 -22.76 31.96
CA TRP A 563 -28.75 -21.49 32.58
C TRP A 563 -29.53 -21.21 33.86
N ILE A 564 -30.68 -21.85 34.02
CA ILE A 564 -31.60 -21.60 35.12
C ILE A 564 -30.94 -21.78 36.51
N PRO A 565 -30.26 -22.90 36.82
CA PRO A 565 -29.61 -23.10 38.13
C PRO A 565 -28.44 -22.14 38.37
N ILE A 566 -27.81 -21.72 37.29
CA ILE A 566 -26.63 -20.87 37.27
C ILE A 566 -27.00 -19.42 37.59
N ILE A 567 -28.07 -18.93 36.98
CA ILE A 567 -28.67 -17.64 37.28
C ILE A 567 -29.16 -17.62 38.73
N GLU A 568 -29.72 -18.73 39.21
CA GLU A 568 -30.17 -18.87 40.59
C GLU A 568 -29.02 -18.73 41.61
N GLU A 569 -27.87 -19.36 41.36
CA GLU A 569 -26.65 -19.24 42.18
C GLU A 569 -26.11 -17.80 42.18
N LEU A 570 -26.11 -17.15 41.02
CA LEU A 570 -25.71 -15.74 40.89
C LEU A 570 -26.66 -14.78 41.61
N TYR A 571 -27.95 -15.10 41.71
CA TYR A 571 -28.93 -14.33 42.48
C TYR A 571 -28.81 -14.54 43.99
N SER A 572 -28.43 -15.73 44.45
CA SER A 572 -28.28 -16.00 45.89
C SER A 572 -27.13 -15.23 46.53
N ASP A 573 -26.10 -14.87 45.76
CA ASP A 573 -24.91 -14.17 46.24
C ASP A 573 -25.06 -12.62 46.24
N GLY A 574 -26.25 -12.08 45.92
CA GLY A 574 -26.54 -10.64 46.02
C GLY A 574 -25.95 -9.75 44.91
N LEU A 575 -25.19 -10.35 43.98
CA LEU A 575 -24.49 -9.71 42.86
C LEU A 575 -25.38 -8.92 41.89
N PHE A 576 -26.67 -9.26 41.81
CA PHE A 576 -27.58 -8.82 40.73
C PHE A 576 -28.53 -7.68 41.09
N ALA A 577 -28.44 -7.08 42.28
CA ALA A 577 -29.48 -6.19 42.81
C ALA A 577 -29.90 -5.05 41.86
N LEU A 578 -28.96 -4.45 41.11
CA LEU A 578 -29.22 -3.33 40.19
C LEU A 578 -29.76 -3.71 38.80
N HIS A 579 -29.43 -4.91 38.29
CA HIS A 579 -29.85 -5.38 36.94
C HIS A 579 -30.93 -6.48 37.03
N ARG A 580 -31.45 -6.72 38.24
CA ARG A 580 -32.40 -7.78 38.60
C ARG A 580 -33.68 -7.72 37.79
N GLU A 581 -34.29 -6.55 37.69
CA GLU A 581 -35.59 -6.40 37.00
C GLU A 581 -35.47 -6.66 35.50
N GLU A 582 -34.45 -6.13 34.84
CA GLU A 582 -34.24 -6.32 33.41
C GLU A 582 -33.86 -7.76 33.06
N THR A 583 -32.99 -8.37 33.87
CA THR A 583 -32.60 -9.77 33.73
C THR A 583 -33.80 -10.70 33.92
N LEU A 584 -34.61 -10.49 34.97
CA LEU A 584 -35.83 -11.26 35.20
C LEU A 584 -36.85 -11.04 34.06
N ARG A 585 -37.05 -9.82 33.58
CA ARG A 585 -37.96 -9.54 32.47
C ARG A 585 -37.59 -10.32 31.21
N LEU A 586 -36.31 -10.33 30.84
CA LEU A 586 -35.80 -11.02 29.65
C LEU A 586 -35.81 -12.54 29.79
N LEU A 587 -35.51 -13.05 30.99
CA LEU A 587 -35.64 -14.47 31.32
C LEU A 587 -37.11 -14.91 31.23
N GLY A 588 -38.02 -14.11 31.78
CA GLY A 588 -39.45 -14.37 31.75
C GLY A 588 -40.00 -14.44 30.34
N SER A 589 -39.69 -13.45 29.49
CA SER A 589 -40.14 -13.46 28.09
C SER A 589 -39.62 -14.69 27.34
N ARG A 590 -38.33 -15.05 27.52
CA ARG A 590 -37.73 -16.21 26.85
C ARG A 590 -38.28 -17.55 27.34
N ILE A 591 -38.58 -17.69 28.64
CA ILE A 591 -39.20 -18.90 29.22
C ILE A 591 -40.63 -19.09 28.72
N ILE A 592 -41.39 -17.99 28.63
CA ILE A 592 -42.76 -18.00 28.13
C ILE A 592 -42.77 -18.37 26.63
N ASP A 593 -41.88 -17.79 25.84
CA ASP A 593 -41.74 -18.08 24.40
C ASP A 593 -41.27 -19.52 24.13
N SER A 594 -40.51 -20.08 25.07
CA SER A 594 -39.94 -21.44 25.04
C SER A 594 -40.99 -22.55 25.08
N ARG A 595 -42.11 -22.32 25.78
CA ARG A 595 -43.20 -23.29 26.02
C ARG A 595 -42.77 -24.64 26.62
N GLN A 596 -41.58 -24.74 27.19
CA GLN A 596 -41.12 -25.98 27.83
C GLN A 596 -41.64 -26.10 29.25
N GLU A 597 -42.30 -27.22 29.56
CA GLU A 597 -43.01 -27.45 30.81
C GLU A 597 -42.12 -27.34 32.06
N TYR A 598 -40.87 -27.83 31.97
CA TYR A 598 -39.88 -27.71 33.04
C TYR A 598 -39.41 -26.26 33.27
N ALA A 599 -39.23 -25.48 32.20
CA ALA A 599 -38.84 -24.06 32.28
C ALA A 599 -39.96 -23.22 32.92
N LEU A 600 -41.18 -23.46 32.46
CA LEU A 600 -42.39 -22.80 32.96
C LEU A 600 -42.61 -23.14 34.43
N LYS A 601 -42.45 -24.41 34.81
CA LYS A 601 -42.57 -24.84 36.20
C LYS A 601 -41.54 -24.16 37.11
N TRP A 602 -40.27 -24.13 36.72
CA TRP A 602 -39.24 -23.39 37.46
C TRP A 602 -39.59 -21.88 37.57
N TRP A 603 -40.00 -21.26 36.46
CA TRP A 603 -40.38 -19.85 36.45
C TRP A 603 -41.52 -19.56 37.42
N TYR A 604 -42.61 -20.33 37.38
CA TYR A 604 -43.74 -20.09 38.28
C TYR A 604 -43.45 -20.48 39.73
N ASP A 605 -42.64 -21.50 40.01
CA ASP A 605 -42.31 -21.94 41.37
C ASP A 605 -41.33 -20.96 42.07
N LYS A 606 -40.35 -20.40 41.34
CA LYS A 606 -39.30 -19.52 41.91
C LYS A 606 -39.64 -18.03 41.85
N ASN A 607 -40.44 -17.59 40.87
CA ASN A 607 -40.82 -16.18 40.74
C ASN A 607 -41.66 -15.72 41.95
N THR A 608 -42.40 -16.61 42.62
CA THR A 608 -43.05 -16.33 43.91
C THR A 608 -42.07 -16.10 45.08
N SER A 609 -40.86 -16.66 45.05
CA SER A 609 -39.80 -16.40 46.05
C SER A 609 -38.94 -15.19 45.70
N LEU A 610 -38.69 -14.94 44.41
CA LEU A 610 -37.92 -13.78 43.92
C LEU A 610 -38.72 -12.47 43.96
N GLN A 611 -40.03 -12.50 43.75
CA GLN A 611 -40.93 -11.35 43.95
C GLN A 611 -41.07 -10.95 45.42
N LYS A 612 -40.99 -11.89 46.37
CA LYS A 612 -41.03 -11.60 47.80
C LYS A 612 -39.79 -10.87 48.33
N GLN A 613 -38.69 -10.87 47.58
CA GLN A 613 -37.47 -10.12 47.88
C GLN A 613 -37.38 -8.80 47.08
N LEU A 614 -38.43 -8.44 46.34
CA LEU A 614 -38.62 -7.17 45.63
C LEU A 614 -39.61 -6.25 46.36
N GLN A 615 -40.28 -6.76 47.40
CA GLN A 615 -40.96 -5.97 48.45
C GLN A 615 -39.98 -5.81 49.62
#